data_AF-A0A150FNF6-F1
#
_entry.id   AF-A0A150FNF6-F1
#
_cell.length_a   1.000
_cell.length_b   1.000
_cell.length_c   1.000
_cell.angle_alpha   90.00
_cell.angle_beta   90.00
_cell.angle_gamma   90.00
#
_symmetry.space_group_name_H-M   'P 1'
#
loop_
_entity.id
_entity.type
_entity.pdbx_description
1 polymer ?
#
loop_
_entity_poly.entity_id
_entity_poly.type
_entity_poly.pdbx_seq_one_letter_code
_entity_poly.pdbx_strand_id
1 'polypeptide(L)'
;MILISELLLGAILTGIVCTIWGTASTLSGIFTWVGFAGCTSYFVVGEKDPLKNAFKSYISNLSGIFWATTSIYISNLIGIPALGIIITTGLVTVCVIYQSKFEILSSVPACFIGCFITFALNGDYKMAAIGLLCGAILGYFCDQASKLAAKIKNKNINNKVEMKKA
;
A
#
# COMPACT_ATOMS: atom_id res chain seq x y z
N MET A 1 -15.25 -4.90 33.60
CA MET A 1 -15.58 -4.20 32.33
C MET A 1 -14.28 -4.06 31.55
N ILE A 2 -14.05 -4.91 30.54
CA ILE A 2 -12.86 -4.78 29.70
C ILE A 2 -13.00 -3.47 28.93
N LEU A 3 -12.23 -2.46 29.32
CA LEU A 3 -12.14 -1.22 28.59
C LEU A 3 -11.42 -1.54 27.28
N ILE A 4 -12.16 -1.72 26.18
CA ILE A 4 -11.55 -1.93 24.86
C ILE A 4 -10.61 -0.75 24.59
N SER A 5 -9.32 -1.05 24.40
CA SER A 5 -8.34 -0.03 24.09
C SER A 5 -8.58 0.53 22.68
N GLU A 6 -8.11 1.74 22.43
CA GLU A 6 -8.18 2.37 21.09
C GLU A 6 -7.55 1.51 20.01
N LEU A 7 -6.40 0.94 20.35
CA LEU A 7 -5.64 0.07 19.49
C LEU A 7 -6.43 -1.19 19.16
N LEU A 8 -7.09 -1.80 20.16
CA LEU A 8 -7.92 -2.98 19.93
C LEU A 8 -9.13 -2.64 19.05
N LEU A 9 -9.80 -1.51 19.29
CA LEU A 9 -10.92 -1.08 18.46
C LEU A 9 -10.49 -0.80 17.00
N GLY A 10 -9.37 -0.10 16.81
CA GLY A 10 -8.81 0.17 15.50
C GLY A 10 -8.40 -1.12 14.77
N ALA A 11 -7.80 -2.08 15.47
CA ALA A 11 -7.44 -3.39 14.92
C ALA A 11 -8.67 -4.19 14.48
N ILE A 12 -9.75 -4.20 15.27
CA ILE A 12 -11.01 -4.88 14.91
C ILE A 12 -11.62 -4.25 13.66
N LEU A 13 -11.75 -2.91 13.61
CA LEU A 13 -12.33 -2.23 12.45
C LEU A 13 -11.49 -2.44 11.19
N THR A 14 -10.16 -2.36 11.31
CA THR A 14 -9.23 -2.64 10.21
C THR A 14 -9.38 -4.10 9.74
N GLY A 15 -9.49 -5.05 10.67
CA GLY A 15 -9.74 -6.46 10.36
C GLY A 15 -11.00 -6.67 9.53
N ILE A 16 -12.11 -6.01 9.88
CA ILE A 16 -13.36 -6.06 9.12
C ILE A 16 -13.16 -5.56 7.69
N VAL A 17 -12.50 -4.41 7.51
CA VAL A 17 -12.20 -3.85 6.18
C VAL A 17 -11.33 -4.83 5.37
N CYS A 18 -10.31 -5.44 5.99
CA CYS A 18 -9.45 -6.44 5.35
C CYS A 18 -10.21 -7.72 4.96
N THR A 19 -11.18 -8.18 5.77
CA THR A 19 -12.03 -9.33 5.44
C THR A 19 -12.94 -9.03 4.25
N ILE A 20 -13.51 -7.81 4.19
CA ILE A 20 -14.29 -7.36 3.05
C ILE A 20 -13.43 -7.37 1.78
N TRP A 21 -12.20 -6.86 1.86
CA TRP A 21 -11.24 -6.94 0.74
C TRP A 21 -10.93 -8.37 0.32
N GLY A 22 -10.62 -9.26 1.26
CA GLY A 22 -10.32 -10.66 0.94
C GLY A 22 -11.46 -11.34 0.17
N THR A 23 -12.70 -11.07 0.58
CA THR A 23 -13.89 -11.59 -0.12
C THR A 23 -14.07 -10.94 -1.49
N ALA A 24 -14.00 -9.60 -1.56
CA ALA A 24 -14.22 -8.86 -2.79
C ALA A 24 -13.17 -9.15 -3.88
N SER A 25 -11.89 -9.28 -3.48
CA SER A 25 -10.79 -9.61 -4.38
C SER A 25 -10.94 -11.01 -4.99
N THR A 26 -11.38 -11.98 -4.18
CA THR A 26 -11.67 -13.33 -4.66
C THR A 26 -12.78 -13.34 -5.72
N LEU A 27 -13.85 -12.56 -5.50
CA LEU A 27 -14.97 -12.46 -6.44
C LEU A 27 -14.63 -11.73 -7.74
N SER A 28 -13.71 -10.77 -7.69
CA SER A 28 -13.30 -9.98 -8.86
C SER A 28 -12.10 -10.56 -9.63
N GLY A 29 -11.50 -11.66 -9.14
CA GLY A 29 -10.32 -12.27 -9.74
C GLY A 29 -9.03 -11.48 -9.53
N ILE A 30 -9.03 -10.48 -8.65
CA ILE A 30 -7.83 -9.72 -8.30
C ILE A 30 -7.03 -10.52 -7.27
N PHE A 31 -5.73 -10.69 -7.50
CA PHE A 31 -4.90 -11.42 -6.56
C PHE A 31 -4.83 -10.70 -5.20
N THR A 32 -5.45 -11.28 -4.18
CA THR A 32 -5.71 -10.65 -2.87
C THR A 32 -4.46 -10.02 -2.24
N TRP A 33 -3.32 -10.69 -2.36
CA TRP A 33 -2.05 -10.24 -1.79
C TRP A 33 -1.48 -8.98 -2.45
N VAL A 34 -1.82 -8.73 -3.72
CA VAL A 34 -1.44 -7.49 -4.41
C VAL A 34 -2.13 -6.29 -3.76
N GLY A 35 -3.41 -6.44 -3.40
CA GLY A 35 -4.13 -5.40 -2.65
C GLY A 35 -3.53 -5.17 -1.27
N PHE A 36 -3.13 -6.23 -0.56
CA PHE A 36 -2.44 -6.04 0.73
C PHE A 36 -1.08 -5.37 0.57
N ALA A 37 -0.34 -5.63 -0.51
CA ALA A 37 0.90 -4.91 -0.80
C ALA A 37 0.66 -3.42 -1.09
N GLY A 38 -0.42 -3.07 -1.80
CA GLY A 38 -0.83 -1.67 -1.98
C GLY A 38 -1.28 -1.01 -0.67
N CYS A 39 -1.97 -1.74 0.20
CA CYS A 39 -2.35 -1.27 1.55
C CYS A 39 -1.10 -0.97 2.40
N THR A 40 -0.10 -1.86 2.36
CA THR A 40 1.21 -1.60 2.98
C THR A 40 1.88 -0.36 2.40
N SER A 41 1.82 -0.19 1.07
CA SER A 41 2.36 0.99 0.40
C SER A 41 1.72 2.28 0.93
N TYR A 42 0.41 2.29 1.24
CA TYR A 42 -0.28 3.44 1.82
C TYR A 42 0.34 3.83 3.17
N PHE A 43 0.55 2.87 4.06
CA PHE A 43 1.08 3.13 5.40
C PHE A 43 2.57 3.49 5.42
N VAL A 44 3.33 3.03 4.41
CA VAL A 44 4.75 3.38 4.25
C VAL A 44 4.95 4.81 3.76
N VAL A 45 4.04 5.36 2.95
CA VAL A 45 4.17 6.72 2.43
C VAL A 45 4.00 7.77 3.54
N GLY A 46 2.95 7.65 4.36
CA GLY A 46 2.79 8.46 5.58
C GLY A 46 2.45 9.94 5.37
N GLU A 47 1.81 10.33 4.26
CA GLU A 47 1.27 11.68 4.09
C GLU A 47 0.14 11.97 5.10
N LYS A 48 0.05 13.22 5.57
CA LYS A 48 -0.98 13.63 6.55
C LYS A 48 -2.39 13.62 5.95
N ASP A 49 -2.51 14.06 4.71
CA ASP A 49 -3.78 14.06 4.00
C ASP A 49 -4.05 12.64 3.44
N PRO A 50 -5.15 11.98 3.84
CA PRO A 50 -5.39 10.58 3.47
C PRO A 50 -5.54 10.35 1.96
N LEU A 51 -6.11 11.31 1.24
CA LEU A 51 -6.30 11.17 -0.21
C LEU A 51 -4.98 11.39 -0.94
N LYS A 52 -4.19 12.39 -0.53
CA LYS A 52 -2.82 12.57 -1.04
C LYS A 52 -1.95 11.36 -0.72
N ASN A 53 -2.15 10.73 0.44
CA ASN A 53 -1.42 9.52 0.83
C ASN A 53 -1.73 8.36 -0.11
N ALA A 54 -3.01 8.09 -0.37
CA ALA A 54 -3.43 7.05 -1.32
C ALA A 54 -2.91 7.33 -2.73
N PHE A 55 -3.01 8.58 -3.18
CA PHE A 55 -2.52 8.98 -4.49
C PHE A 55 -1.00 8.80 -4.61
N LYS A 56 -0.23 9.36 -3.68
CA LYS A 56 1.23 9.24 -3.69
C LYS A 56 1.69 7.79 -3.58
N SER A 57 1.00 6.97 -2.78
CA SER A 57 1.23 5.53 -2.68
C SER A 57 1.06 4.84 -4.04
N TYR A 58 -0.07 5.07 -4.70
CA TYR A 58 -0.36 4.46 -5.98
C TYR A 58 0.59 4.94 -7.09
N ILE A 59 0.90 6.24 -7.15
CA ILE A 59 1.87 6.78 -8.12
C ILE A 59 3.28 6.22 -7.87
N SER A 60 3.71 6.07 -6.62
CA SER A 60 4.99 5.40 -6.29
C SER A 60 4.99 3.95 -6.76
N ASN A 61 3.89 3.22 -6.53
CA ASN A 61 3.75 1.86 -7.02
C ASN A 61 3.82 1.76 -8.56
N LEU A 62 3.14 2.67 -9.29
CA LEU A 62 3.18 2.71 -10.75
C LEU A 62 4.59 2.97 -11.29
N SER A 63 5.36 3.82 -10.62
CA SER A 63 6.77 4.02 -10.95
C SER A 63 7.59 2.73 -10.78
N GLY A 64 7.35 1.97 -9.71
CA GLY A 64 7.95 0.64 -9.53
C GLY A 64 7.58 -0.34 -10.64
N ILE A 65 6.29 -0.39 -11.01
CA ILE A 65 5.80 -1.21 -12.12
C ILE A 65 6.52 -0.85 -13.43
N PHE A 66 6.67 0.45 -13.70
CA PHE A 66 7.39 0.93 -14.89
C PHE A 66 8.84 0.42 -14.93
N TRP A 67 9.58 0.54 -13.83
CA TRP A 67 10.97 0.10 -13.78
C TRP A 67 11.12 -1.42 -13.86
N ALA A 68 10.26 -2.18 -13.20
CA ALA A 68 10.27 -3.64 -13.29
C ALA A 68 9.92 -4.14 -14.70
N THR A 69 8.91 -3.54 -15.34
CA THR A 69 8.53 -3.89 -16.72
C THR A 69 9.66 -3.56 -17.69
N THR A 70 10.32 -2.41 -17.52
CA THR A 70 11.49 -2.01 -18.30
C THR A 70 12.65 -3.00 -18.13
N SER A 71 12.90 -3.43 -16.90
CA SER A 71 13.92 -4.44 -16.58
C SER A 71 13.65 -5.78 -17.28
N ILE A 72 12.42 -6.28 -17.22
CA ILE A 72 12.02 -7.52 -17.90
C ILE A 72 12.22 -7.39 -19.41
N TYR A 73 11.79 -6.26 -20.00
CA TYR A 73 11.96 -6.00 -21.43
C TYR A 73 13.43 -6.01 -21.86
N ILE A 74 14.30 -5.29 -21.14
CA ILE A 74 15.74 -5.25 -21.44
C ILE A 74 16.38 -6.63 -21.27
N SER A 75 16.02 -7.36 -20.21
CA SER A 75 16.53 -8.72 -19.96
C SER A 75 16.21 -9.66 -21.13
N ASN A 76 14.99 -9.57 -21.67
CA ASN A 76 14.57 -10.36 -22.83
C ASN A 76 15.35 -9.99 -24.11
N LEU A 77 15.73 -8.72 -24.30
CA LEU A 77 16.55 -8.30 -25.44
C LEU A 77 17.99 -8.84 -25.38
N ILE A 78 18.56 -8.97 -24.18
CA ILE A 78 19.93 -9.47 -23.98
C ILE A 78 20.03 -10.98 -24.27
N GLY A 79 18.92 -11.72 -24.18
CA GLY A 79 18.87 -13.16 -24.50
C GLY A 79 19.59 -14.07 -23.49
N ILE A 80 20.11 -13.52 -22.39
CA ILE A 80 20.75 -14.25 -21.29
C ILE A 80 19.99 -13.92 -19.99
N PRO A 81 18.99 -14.72 -19.59
CA PRO A 81 18.06 -14.37 -18.52
C PRO A 81 18.71 -14.00 -17.19
N ALA A 82 19.75 -14.74 -16.78
CA ALA A 82 20.45 -14.50 -15.51
C ALA A 82 21.24 -13.19 -15.52
N LEU A 83 21.93 -12.88 -16.63
CA LEU A 83 22.77 -11.69 -16.75
C LEU A 83 21.92 -10.42 -16.94
N GLY A 84 20.82 -10.56 -17.70
CA GLY A 84 19.83 -9.50 -17.87
C GLY A 84 19.27 -9.05 -16.52
N ILE A 85 18.79 -9.99 -15.68
CA ILE A 85 18.24 -9.67 -14.37
C ILE A 85 19.26 -8.99 -13.45
N ILE A 86 20.51 -9.47 -13.39
CA ILE A 86 21.53 -8.90 -12.49
C ILE A 86 21.86 -7.45 -12.85
N ILE A 87 22.06 -7.17 -14.15
CA ILE A 87 22.42 -5.82 -14.61
C ILE A 87 21.21 -4.88 -14.46
N THR A 88 20.01 -5.36 -14.83
CA THR A 88 18.82 -4.52 -14.79
C THR A 88 18.31 -4.28 -13.36
N THR A 89 18.47 -5.21 -12.41
CA THR A 89 18.09 -4.98 -10.99
C THR A 89 18.99 -3.95 -10.32
N GLY A 90 20.30 -3.95 -10.60
CA GLY A 90 21.22 -2.91 -10.16
C GLY A 90 20.84 -1.54 -10.72
N LEU A 91 20.62 -1.46 -12.04
CA LEU A 91 20.23 -0.20 -12.70
C LEU A 91 18.86 0.31 -12.23
N VAL A 92 17.85 -0.56 -12.12
CA VAL A 92 16.53 -0.20 -11.58
C VAL A 92 16.64 0.35 -10.18
N THR A 93 17.47 -0.26 -9.33
CA THR A 93 17.70 0.24 -7.95
C THR A 93 18.26 1.66 -7.97
N VAL A 94 19.27 1.93 -8.80
CA VAL A 94 19.82 3.29 -8.97
C VAL A 94 18.75 4.26 -9.45
N CYS A 95 17.94 3.87 -10.44
CA CYS A 95 16.87 4.71 -10.97
C CYS A 95 15.78 5.01 -9.94
N VAL A 96 15.31 4.00 -9.18
CA VAL A 96 14.29 4.13 -8.14
C VAL A 96 14.77 5.00 -6.98
N ILE A 97 16.05 4.91 -6.60
CA ILE A 97 16.62 5.79 -5.58
C ILE A 97 16.79 7.21 -6.14
N TYR A 98 17.34 7.36 -7.34
CA TYR A 98 17.59 8.68 -7.91
C TYR A 98 16.30 9.48 -8.16
N GLN A 99 15.23 8.82 -8.61
CA GLN A 99 13.94 9.48 -8.80
C GLN A 99 13.30 9.95 -7.49
N SER A 100 13.74 9.46 -6.32
CA SER A 100 13.17 9.85 -5.03
C SER A 100 13.40 11.32 -4.70
N LYS A 101 14.24 12.02 -5.48
CA LYS A 101 14.37 13.48 -5.47
C LYS A 101 13.06 14.20 -5.83
N PHE A 102 12.17 13.53 -6.57
CA PHE A 102 10.84 14.06 -6.89
C PHE A 102 9.88 13.74 -5.74
N GLU A 103 9.25 14.77 -5.16
CA GLU A 103 8.42 14.63 -3.95
C GLU A 103 7.29 13.59 -4.09
N ILE A 104 6.69 13.48 -5.27
CA ILE A 104 5.61 12.53 -5.56
C ILE A 104 6.10 11.06 -5.62
N LEU A 105 7.39 10.83 -5.85
CA LEU A 105 8.04 9.52 -5.93
C LEU A 105 9.05 9.31 -4.79
N SER A 106 9.01 10.14 -3.75
CA SER A 106 10.02 10.10 -2.69
C SER A 106 9.94 8.85 -1.81
N SER A 107 8.82 8.12 -1.85
CA SER A 107 8.67 6.84 -1.15
C SER A 107 9.33 5.70 -1.94
N VAL A 108 10.64 5.56 -1.73
CA VAL A 108 11.44 4.46 -2.28
C VAL A 108 10.87 3.08 -1.95
N PRO A 109 10.41 2.78 -0.72
CA PRO A 109 9.90 1.44 -0.44
C PRO A 109 8.54 1.18 -1.13
N ALA A 110 7.68 2.19 -1.32
CA ALA A 110 6.46 2.04 -2.12
C ALA A 110 6.78 1.78 -3.61
N CYS A 111 7.83 2.42 -4.14
CA CYS A 111 8.33 2.10 -5.49
C CYS A 111 8.81 0.64 -5.57
N PHE A 112 9.59 0.17 -4.60
CA PHE A 112 10.04 -1.22 -4.57
C PHE A 112 8.90 -2.24 -4.45
N ILE A 113 7.83 -1.93 -3.71
CA ILE A 113 6.64 -2.77 -3.68
C ILE A 113 6.05 -2.95 -5.09
N GLY A 114 5.97 -1.86 -5.88
CA GLY A 114 5.54 -1.94 -7.28
C GLY A 114 6.45 -2.85 -8.12
N CYS A 115 7.77 -2.77 -7.91
CA CYS A 115 8.73 -3.67 -8.57
C CYS A 115 8.49 -5.14 -8.19
N PHE A 116 8.43 -5.43 -6.89
CA PHE A 116 8.32 -6.80 -6.36
C PHE A 116 7.03 -7.47 -6.81
N ILE A 117 5.91 -6.75 -6.81
CA ILE A 117 4.64 -7.26 -7.30
C ILE A 117 4.71 -7.58 -8.80
N THR A 118 5.29 -6.69 -9.60
CA THR A 118 5.42 -6.92 -11.04
C THR A 118 6.27 -8.15 -11.34
N PHE A 119 7.37 -8.35 -10.61
CA PHE A 119 8.19 -9.55 -10.74
C PHE A 119 7.46 -10.81 -10.26
N ALA A 120 6.76 -10.75 -9.12
CA ALA A 120 5.98 -11.86 -8.58
C ALA A 120 4.84 -12.31 -9.51
N LEU A 121 4.31 -11.37 -10.30
CA LEU A 121 3.29 -11.61 -11.32
C LEU A 121 3.86 -11.95 -12.70
N ASN A 122 5.14 -12.30 -12.80
CA ASN A 122 5.82 -12.62 -14.07
C ASN A 122 5.65 -11.53 -15.14
N GLY A 123 5.62 -10.26 -14.74
CA GLY A 123 5.48 -9.13 -15.65
C GLY A 123 4.04 -8.74 -16.01
N ASP A 124 3.01 -9.33 -15.39
CA ASP A 124 1.62 -8.86 -15.53
C ASP A 124 1.42 -7.52 -14.81
N TYR A 125 1.84 -6.45 -15.48
CA TYR A 125 1.74 -5.08 -15.01
C TYR A 125 0.29 -4.59 -14.88
N LYS A 126 -0.67 -5.21 -15.59
CA LYS A 126 -2.09 -4.81 -15.51
C LYS A 126 -2.69 -5.30 -14.20
N MET A 127 -2.48 -6.56 -13.86
CA MET A 127 -2.87 -7.11 -12.56
C MET A 127 -2.16 -6.38 -11.43
N ALA A 128 -0.87 -6.07 -11.59
CA ALA A 128 -0.11 -5.28 -10.62
C ALA A 128 -0.75 -3.89 -10.38
N ALA A 129 -1.02 -3.14 -11.46
CA ALA A 129 -1.59 -1.81 -11.38
C ALA A 129 -2.99 -1.81 -10.74
N ILE A 130 -3.89 -2.68 -11.19
CA ILE A 130 -5.26 -2.77 -10.67
C ILE A 130 -5.24 -3.21 -9.19
N GLY A 131 -4.47 -4.24 -8.85
CA GLY A 131 -4.38 -4.72 -7.48
C GLY A 131 -3.79 -3.69 -6.52
N LEU A 132 -2.72 -2.99 -6.92
CA LEU A 132 -2.09 -1.95 -6.11
C LEU A 132 -2.99 -0.72 -5.94
N LEU A 133 -3.78 -0.36 -6.95
CA LEU A 133 -4.80 0.68 -6.84
C LEU A 133 -5.85 0.32 -5.78
N CYS A 134 -6.41 -0.89 -5.88
CA CYS A 134 -7.34 -1.40 -4.87
C CYS A 134 -6.71 -1.44 -3.48
N GLY A 135 -5.41 -1.76 -3.40
CA GLY A 135 -4.64 -1.74 -2.17
C GLY A 135 -4.48 -0.33 -1.56
N ALA A 136 -4.21 0.68 -2.38
CA ALA A 136 -4.14 2.07 -1.90
C ALA A 136 -5.50 2.54 -1.35
N ILE A 137 -6.60 2.15 -2.01
CA ILE A 137 -7.98 2.40 -1.55
C ILE A 137 -8.26 1.65 -0.23
N LEU A 138 -7.85 0.39 -0.13
CA LEU A 138 -7.94 -0.39 1.08
C LEU A 138 -7.19 0.28 2.25
N GLY A 139 -5.95 0.72 2.01
CA GLY A 139 -5.14 1.43 3.00
C GLY A 139 -5.82 2.69 3.51
N TYR A 140 -6.43 3.47 2.61
CA TYR A 140 -7.27 4.62 2.98
C TYR A 140 -8.41 4.21 3.93
N PHE A 141 -9.17 3.16 3.62
CA PHE A 141 -10.26 2.73 4.49
C PHE A 141 -9.78 2.22 5.85
N CYS A 142 -8.64 1.52 5.91
CA CYS A 142 -8.02 1.07 7.15
C CYS A 142 -7.59 2.25 8.06
N ASP A 143 -7.01 3.30 7.47
CA ASP A 143 -6.64 4.53 8.17
C ASP A 143 -7.88 5.28 8.70
N GLN A 144 -8.93 5.40 7.88
CA GLN A 144 -10.18 6.02 8.30
C GLN A 144 -10.88 5.24 9.42
N ALA A 145 -10.85 3.90 9.37
CA ALA A 145 -11.34 3.02 10.42
C ALA A 145 -10.59 3.24 11.75
N SER A 146 -9.27 3.37 11.70
CA SER A 146 -8.43 3.66 12.86
C SER A 146 -8.72 5.03 13.47
N LYS A 147 -8.91 6.06 12.63
CA LYS A 147 -9.33 7.41 13.08
C LYS A 147 -10.72 7.43 13.70
N LEU A 148 -11.65 6.62 13.19
CA LEU A 148 -12.97 6.46 13.77
C LEU A 148 -12.89 5.84 15.18
N ALA A 149 -12.05 4.82 15.37
CA ALA A 149 -11.81 4.22 16.68
C ALA A 149 -11.31 5.26 17.71
N ALA A 150 -10.36 6.10 17.33
CA ALA A 150 -9.84 7.20 18.15
C ALA A 150 -10.96 8.19 18.54
N LYS A 151 -11.79 8.59 17.57
CA LYS A 151 -12.91 9.51 17.80
C LYS A 151 -13.95 8.94 18.77
N ILE A 152 -14.30 7.66 18.65
CA ILE A 152 -15.25 6.98 19.53
C ILE A 152 -14.73 6.98 20.98
N LYS A 153 -13.45 6.67 21.17
CA LYS A 153 -12.84 6.64 22.51
C LYS A 153 -12.77 8.02 23.14
N ASN A 154 -12.36 9.04 22.38
CA ASN A 154 -12.31 10.42 22.88
C ASN A 154 -13.69 10.94 23.32
N LYS A 155 -14.75 10.61 22.56
CA LYS A 155 -16.13 10.93 22.94
C LYS A 155 -16.54 10.24 24.25
N ASN A 156 -16.21 8.96 24.42
CA ASN A 156 -16.53 8.22 25.65
C ASN A 156 -15.79 8.76 26.88
N ILE A 157 -14.56 9.25 26.72
CA ILE A 157 -13.79 9.89 27.79
C ILE A 157 -14.45 11.20 28.20
N ASN A 158 -14.79 12.07 27.25
CA ASN A 158 -15.43 13.36 27.52
C ASN A 158 -16.77 13.18 28.25
N ASN A 159 -17.63 12.27 27.80
CA ASN A 159 -18.91 11.99 28.44
C ASN A 159 -18.75 11.52 29.90
N LYS A 160 -17.72 10.70 30.19
CA LYS A 160 -17.42 10.28 31.57
C LYS A 160 -16.93 11.43 32.46
N VAL A 161 -16.22 12.40 31.89
CA VAL A 161 -15.77 13.58 32.65
C VAL A 161 -16.94 14.48 32.98
N GLU A 162 -17.87 14.69 32.05
CA GLU A 162 -19.09 15.47 32.29
C GLU A 162 -19.98 14.86 33.37
N MET A 163 -20.22 13.54 33.33
CA MET A 163 -20.99 12.85 34.37
C MET A 163 -20.35 12.86 35.76
N LYS A 164 -19.04 13.08 35.87
CA LYS A 164 -18.35 13.24 37.16
C LYS A 164 -18.40 14.67 37.71
N LYS A 165 -18.77 15.64 36.86
CA LYS A 165 -18.88 17.06 37.23
C LYS A 165 -20.32 17.46 37.60
N ALA A 166 -21.32 16.67 37.19
CA ALA A 166 -22.71 16.76 37.60
C ALA A 166 -22.94 16.02 38.92
#